data_AF-A0A4D5RV94-F1
#
_entry.id   AF-A0A4D5RV94-F1
#
_cell.length_a   1.000
_cell.length_b   1.000
_cell.length_c   1.000
_cell.angle_alpha   90.00
_cell.angle_beta   90.00
_cell.angle_gamma   90.00
#
_symmetry.space_group_name_H-M   'P 1'
#
loop_
_entity.id
_entity.type
_entity.pdbx_description
1 polymer ?
#
loop_
_entity_poly.entity_id
_entity_poly.type
_entity_poly.pdbx_seq_one_letter_code
_entity_poly.pdbx_strand_id
1 'polypeptide(L)'
;MKIKRATQVLSASVCLAILSLVYSKELPAAAMATAYFCDRMDKLFDCLNSSKLKKTGQKLLYGILKGESELVDFLHQQLLWMATWKFQGRSQPQTVTGWQITIKGILMFWETFQPTTTFSFCLHDDCSKMHSRTCSEQSDKNRDATQIPMYTSSP
;
A
#
# COMPACT_ATOMS: atom_id res chain seq x y z
N MET A 1 -4.86 -17.31 9.16
CA MET A 1 -3.88 -16.39 9.77
C MET A 1 -4.52 -15.01 9.97
N LYS A 2 -4.23 -14.31 11.08
CA LYS A 2 -4.83 -12.98 11.37
C LYS A 2 -3.85 -11.86 11.01
N ILE A 3 -3.73 -11.54 9.72
CA ILE A 3 -2.87 -10.45 9.18
C ILE A 3 -3.17 -9.13 9.89
N LYS A 4 -4.45 -8.87 10.18
CA LYS A 4 -4.94 -7.69 10.93
C LYS A 4 -4.17 -7.44 12.24
N ARG A 5 -3.78 -8.48 12.97
CA ARG A 5 -3.05 -8.31 14.24
C ARG A 5 -1.60 -7.87 14.01
N ALA A 6 -0.93 -8.43 13.00
CA ALA A 6 0.45 -8.05 12.68
C ALA A 6 0.51 -6.58 12.24
N THR A 7 -0.43 -6.15 11.39
CA THR A 7 -0.51 -4.74 10.94
C THR A 7 -0.78 -3.79 12.11
N GLN A 8 -1.62 -4.18 13.08
CA GLN A 8 -1.87 -3.34 14.27
C GLN A 8 -0.61 -3.13 15.12
N VAL A 9 0.21 -4.17 15.28
CA VAL A 9 1.45 -4.11 16.08
C VAL A 9 2.50 -3.21 15.42
N LEU A 10 2.58 -3.21 14.09
CA LEU A 10 3.55 -2.41 13.33
C LEU A 10 2.95 -1.13 12.75
N SER A 11 2.04 -0.48 13.49
CA SER A 11 1.31 0.70 12.99
C SER A 11 1.94 2.03 13.40
N ALA A 12 1.60 3.11 12.67
CA ALA A 12 1.96 4.47 13.04
C ALA A 12 1.50 4.86 14.46
N SER A 13 0.35 4.35 14.92
CA SER A 13 -0.14 4.61 16.27
C SER A 13 0.76 4.02 17.36
N VAL A 14 1.36 2.85 17.11
CA VAL A 14 2.34 2.23 18.01
C VAL A 14 3.64 3.02 18.03
N CYS A 15 4.11 3.51 16.87
CA CYS A 15 5.24 4.42 16.81
C CYS A 15 5.03 5.65 17.71
N LEU A 16 3.90 6.36 17.56
CA LEU A 16 3.58 7.54 18.37
C LEU A 16 3.48 7.23 19.86
N ALA A 17 2.90 6.09 20.23
CA ALA A 17 2.83 5.66 21.62
C ALA A 17 4.23 5.42 22.21
N ILE A 18 5.12 4.70 21.51
CA ILE A 18 6.49 4.47 21.95
C ILE A 18 7.25 5.79 22.09
N LEU A 19 7.16 6.69 21.10
CA LEU A 19 7.80 8.00 21.17
C LEU A 19 7.31 8.81 22.37
N SER A 20 5.99 8.84 22.61
CA SER A 20 5.39 9.55 23.74
C SER A 20 5.94 9.04 25.06
N LEU A 21 6.03 7.72 25.24
CA LEU A 21 6.59 7.10 26.43
C LEU A 21 8.09 7.39 26.60
N VAL A 22 8.87 7.45 25.51
CA VAL A 22 10.27 7.86 25.56
C VAL A 22 10.40 9.33 26.02
N TYR A 23 9.60 10.23 25.46
CA TYR A 23 9.63 11.66 25.83
C TYR A 23 9.15 11.90 27.26
N SER A 24 8.17 11.12 27.72
CA SER A 24 7.73 11.10 29.12
C SER A 24 8.72 10.41 30.07
N LYS A 25 9.84 9.89 29.57
CA LYS A 25 10.87 9.16 30.33
C LYS A 25 10.39 7.85 30.96
N GLU A 26 9.28 7.30 30.46
CA GLU A 26 8.74 5.99 30.85
C GLU A 26 9.42 4.84 30.10
N LEU A 27 10.07 5.13 28.97
CA LEU A 27 10.91 4.18 28.22
C LEU A 27 12.31 4.74 27.98
N PRO A 28 13.34 3.86 27.88
CA PRO A 28 14.69 4.28 27.57
C PRO A 28 14.77 4.88 26.15
N ALA A 29 15.70 5.82 25.93
CA ALA A 29 15.94 6.43 24.63
C ALA A 29 16.22 5.40 23.50
N ALA A 30 16.78 4.24 23.84
CA ALA A 30 16.99 3.13 22.90
C ALA A 30 15.69 2.64 22.23
N ALA A 31 14.52 2.80 22.87
CA ALA A 31 13.22 2.42 22.31
C ALA A 31 12.81 3.28 21.10
N MET A 32 13.45 4.44 20.87
CA MET A 32 13.21 5.23 19.64
C MET A 32 13.50 4.43 18.37
N ALA A 33 14.52 3.56 18.39
CA ALA A 33 14.83 2.71 17.25
C ALA A 33 13.65 1.78 16.89
N THR A 34 12.94 1.27 17.89
CA THR A 34 11.74 0.45 17.70
C THR A 34 10.58 1.28 17.15
N ALA A 35 10.38 2.50 17.64
CA ALA A 35 9.35 3.39 17.11
C ALA A 35 9.56 3.67 15.61
N TYR A 36 10.78 4.03 15.22
CA TYR A 36 11.12 4.27 13.81
C TYR A 36 11.05 3.01 12.95
N PHE A 37 11.36 1.84 13.52
CA PHE A 37 11.13 0.57 12.84
C PHE A 37 9.64 0.36 12.55
N CYS A 38 8.75 0.58 13.52
CA CYS A 38 7.30 0.45 13.34
C CYS A 38 6.78 1.42 12.26
N ASP A 39 7.16 2.70 12.31
CA ASP A 39 6.75 3.70 11.31
C ASP A 39 7.20 3.32 9.89
N ARG A 40 8.44 2.84 9.74
CA ARG A 40 8.97 2.44 8.45
C ARG A 40 8.28 1.19 7.89
N MET A 41 7.97 0.21 8.76
CA MET A 41 7.21 -0.98 8.38
C MET A 41 5.76 -0.65 8.00
N ASP A 42 5.09 0.24 8.73
CA ASP A 42 3.73 0.72 8.43
C ASP A 42 3.69 1.34 7.01
N LYS A 43 4.61 2.26 6.74
CA LYS A 43 4.76 2.92 5.43
C LYS A 43 5.05 1.95 4.30
N LEU A 44 5.92 0.97 4.54
CA LEU A 44 6.23 -0.05 3.54
C LEU A 44 5.02 -0.96 3.27
N PHE A 45 4.29 -1.36 4.31
CA PHE A 45 3.08 -2.15 4.14
C PHE A 45 2.00 -1.38 3.37
N ASP A 46 1.78 -0.11 3.71
CA ASP A 46 0.86 0.79 2.99
C ASP A 46 1.28 0.96 1.53
N CYS A 47 2.58 1.12 1.27
CA CYS A 47 3.13 1.22 -0.09
C CYS A 47 2.84 -0.04 -0.90
N LEU A 48 3.17 -1.23 -0.39
CA LEU A 48 2.98 -2.49 -1.13
C LEU A 48 1.50 -2.92 -1.23
N ASN A 49 0.65 -2.41 -0.35
CA ASN A 49 -0.79 -2.72 -0.32
C ASN A 49 -1.65 -1.54 -0.82
N SER A 50 -1.09 -0.68 -1.66
CA SER A 50 -1.82 0.45 -2.21
C SER A 50 -2.91 -0.01 -3.19
N SER A 51 -4.11 0.54 -3.00
CA SER A 51 -5.30 0.26 -3.82
C SER A 51 -5.87 1.52 -4.47
N LYS A 52 -5.23 2.69 -4.26
CA LYS A 52 -5.66 3.96 -4.81
C LYS A 52 -4.65 4.42 -5.87
N LEU A 53 -5.14 5.04 -6.93
CA LEU A 53 -4.27 5.59 -7.98
C LEU A 53 -3.70 6.97 -7.62
N LYS A 54 -4.39 7.73 -6.77
CA LYS A 54 -3.99 9.09 -6.40
C LYS A 54 -3.64 9.18 -4.92
N LYS A 55 -2.58 9.95 -4.62
CA LYS A 55 -2.19 10.30 -3.25
C LYS A 55 -3.36 11.00 -2.56
N THR A 56 -3.83 10.43 -1.45
CA THR A 56 -4.87 11.04 -0.60
C THR A 56 -4.28 11.24 0.79
N GLY A 57 -3.92 12.49 1.10
CA GLY A 57 -3.24 12.83 2.36
C GLY A 57 -1.76 12.42 2.38
N GLN A 58 -1.24 12.14 3.57
CA GLN A 58 0.19 11.85 3.80
C GLN A 58 0.58 10.36 3.73
N LYS A 59 -0.40 9.46 3.56
CA LYS A 59 -0.12 8.01 3.54
C LYS A 59 0.41 7.56 2.18
N LEU A 60 1.35 6.62 2.18
CA LEU A 60 1.89 5.96 0.97
C LEU A 60 0.90 4.93 0.38
N LEU A 61 -0.39 5.15 0.53
CA LEU A 61 -1.46 4.28 0.03
C LEU A 61 -1.84 4.65 -1.40
N TYR A 62 -0.87 4.81 -2.29
CA TYR A 62 -1.13 5.10 -3.70
C TYR A 62 -0.19 4.33 -4.64
N GLY A 63 -0.63 4.17 -5.87
CA GLY A 63 0.13 3.53 -6.93
C GLY A 63 1.31 4.38 -7.40
N ILE A 64 2.28 3.74 -8.05
CA ILE A 64 3.40 4.47 -8.67
C ILE A 64 2.86 5.22 -9.89
N LEU A 65 3.08 6.53 -9.95
CA LEU A 65 2.62 7.45 -10.99
C LEU A 65 3.78 7.93 -11.86
N LYS A 66 3.51 8.12 -13.15
CA LYS A 66 4.51 8.62 -14.10
C LYS A 66 4.94 10.03 -13.71
N GLY A 67 6.25 10.25 -13.57
CA GLY A 67 6.82 11.52 -13.15
C GLY A 67 6.91 11.72 -11.63
N GLU A 68 6.39 10.79 -10.82
CA GLU A 68 6.56 10.80 -9.35
C GLU A 68 7.59 9.73 -8.95
N SER A 69 8.74 10.16 -8.43
CA SER A 69 9.78 9.24 -7.95
C SER A 69 9.65 8.86 -6.47
N GLU A 70 8.80 9.55 -5.70
CA GLU A 70 8.74 9.42 -4.22
C GLU A 70 8.61 7.96 -3.76
N LEU A 71 7.71 7.18 -4.36
CA LEU A 71 7.52 5.78 -4.00
C LEU A 71 8.68 4.89 -4.47
N VAL A 72 9.23 5.17 -5.65
CA VAL A 72 10.39 4.45 -6.21
C VAL A 72 11.62 4.65 -5.32
N ASP A 73 11.90 5.90 -4.95
CA ASP A 73 12.99 6.29 -4.06
C ASP A 73 12.80 5.67 -2.68
N PHE A 74 11.57 5.70 -2.15
CA PHE A 74 11.23 5.06 -0.88
C PHE A 74 11.50 3.54 -0.91
N LEU A 75 11.11 2.85 -1.97
CA LEU A 75 11.33 1.41 -2.15
C LEU A 75 12.83 1.06 -2.27
N HIS A 76 13.62 1.86 -2.99
CA HIS A 76 15.08 1.72 -3.02
C HIS A 76 15.70 1.89 -1.63
N GLN A 77 15.26 2.90 -0.87
CA GLN A 77 15.71 3.10 0.50
C GLN A 77 15.34 1.92 1.40
N GLN A 78 14.18 1.29 1.20
CA GLN A 78 13.78 0.11 1.96
C GLN A 78 14.66 -1.10 1.65
N LEU A 79 15.06 -1.31 0.39
CA LEU A 79 16.02 -2.37 0.03
C LEU A 79 17.37 -2.18 0.73
N LEU A 80 17.91 -0.97 0.71
CA LEU A 80 19.16 -0.64 1.39
C LEU A 80 19.03 -0.85 2.90
N TRP A 81 17.92 -0.41 3.49
CA TRP A 81 17.67 -0.58 4.92
C TRP A 81 17.60 -2.06 5.31
N MET A 82 16.84 -2.88 4.59
CA MET A 82 16.73 -4.32 4.86
C MET A 82 18.07 -5.05 4.71
N ALA A 83 18.93 -4.60 3.79
CA ALA A 83 20.26 -5.19 3.63
C ALA A 83 21.17 -4.98 4.85
N THR A 84 20.86 -4.01 5.72
CA THR A 84 21.61 -3.77 6.97
C THR A 84 21.13 -4.62 8.15
N TRP A 85 20.00 -5.35 8.00
CA TRP A 85 19.41 -6.12 9.08
C TRP A 85 20.30 -7.28 9.49
N LYS A 86 20.54 -7.38 10.81
CA LYS A 86 21.28 -8.49 11.41
C LYS A 86 20.32 -9.29 12.27
N PHE A 87 20.32 -10.60 12.07
CA PHE A 87 19.47 -11.53 12.81
C PHE A 87 20.33 -12.32 13.79
N GLN A 88 19.78 -12.60 14.97
CA GLN A 88 20.38 -13.55 15.90
C GLN A 88 20.16 -14.97 15.35
N GLY A 89 21.13 -15.44 14.56
CA GLY A 89 21.10 -16.72 13.86
C GLY A 89 22.14 -16.79 12.75
N ARG A 90 22.39 -17.99 12.19
CA ARG A 90 23.37 -18.17 11.10
C ARG A 90 22.87 -17.67 9.75
N SER A 91 21.56 -17.48 9.56
CA SER A 91 20.97 -17.11 8.27
C SER A 91 19.85 -16.09 8.41
N GLN A 92 19.70 -15.28 7.36
CA GLN A 92 18.58 -14.36 7.21
C GLN A 92 17.26 -15.16 7.08
N PRO A 93 16.18 -14.76 7.76
CA PRO A 93 14.87 -15.37 7.57
C PRO A 93 14.42 -15.25 6.11
N GLN A 94 13.87 -16.34 5.55
CA GLN A 94 13.38 -16.37 4.17
C GLN A 94 12.35 -15.27 3.88
N THR A 95 11.59 -14.85 4.88
CA THR A 95 10.61 -13.76 4.76
C THR A 95 11.27 -12.46 4.30
N VAL A 96 12.46 -12.12 4.81
CA VAL A 96 13.19 -10.91 4.40
C VAL A 96 13.61 -11.00 2.94
N THR A 97 14.06 -12.19 2.52
CA THR A 97 14.35 -12.46 1.10
C THR A 97 13.10 -12.29 0.24
N GLY A 98 11.94 -12.76 0.71
CA GLY A 98 10.66 -12.53 0.06
C GLY A 98 10.34 -11.04 -0.12
N TRP A 99 10.48 -10.23 0.94
CA TRP A 99 10.29 -8.78 0.86
C TRP A 99 11.22 -8.13 -0.17
N GLN A 100 12.51 -8.48 -0.16
CA GLN A 100 13.48 -7.95 -1.11
C GLN A 100 13.12 -8.33 -2.56
N ILE A 101 12.67 -9.57 -2.79
CA ILE A 101 12.23 -10.02 -4.11
C ILE A 101 10.99 -9.25 -4.56
N THR A 102 9.98 -9.09 -3.68
CA THR A 102 8.76 -8.33 -3.99
C THR A 102 9.10 -6.89 -4.37
N ILE A 103 9.91 -6.19 -3.59
CA ILE A 103 10.29 -4.80 -3.88
C ILE A 103 11.06 -4.71 -5.20
N LYS A 104 12.05 -5.59 -5.44
CA LYS A 104 12.80 -5.63 -6.70
C LYS A 104 11.88 -5.91 -7.89
N GLY A 105 10.93 -6.83 -7.75
CA GLY A 105 9.96 -7.15 -8.80
C GLY A 105 9.12 -5.95 -9.19
N ILE A 106 8.66 -5.17 -8.20
CA ILE A 106 7.90 -3.94 -8.43
C ILE A 106 8.74 -2.88 -9.14
N LEU A 107 9.98 -2.67 -8.70
CA LEU A 107 10.90 -1.70 -9.32
C LEU A 107 11.22 -2.08 -10.77
N MET A 108 11.59 -3.33 -11.03
CA MET A 108 11.86 -3.82 -12.39
C MET A 108 10.62 -3.74 -13.29
N PHE A 109 9.45 -4.08 -12.75
CA PHE A 109 8.18 -3.91 -13.46
C PHE A 109 7.98 -2.44 -13.82
N TRP A 110 8.11 -1.53 -12.86
CA TRP A 110 7.97 -0.10 -13.11
C TRP A 110 8.93 0.41 -14.20
N GLU A 111 10.22 0.09 -14.10
CA GLU A 111 11.25 0.48 -15.08
C GLU A 111 10.95 -0.03 -16.50
N THR A 112 10.42 -1.25 -16.62
CA THR A 112 10.10 -1.87 -17.92
C THR A 112 8.91 -1.17 -18.61
N PHE A 113 7.96 -0.65 -17.84
CA PHE A 113 6.71 -0.06 -18.38
C PHE A 113 6.71 1.48 -18.46
N GLN A 114 7.69 2.17 -17.87
CA GLN A 114 7.87 3.63 -18.00
C GLN A 114 7.88 4.17 -19.44
N PRO A 115 8.52 3.50 -20.44
CA PRO A 115 8.68 4.10 -21.77
C PRO A 115 7.40 4.10 -22.61
N THR A 116 6.43 3.22 -22.33
CA THR A 116 5.41 2.85 -23.31
C THR A 116 3.98 3.26 -22.98
N THR A 117 3.67 3.74 -21.76
CA THR A 117 2.26 3.85 -21.37
C THR A 117 1.88 4.96 -20.37
N THR A 118 0.62 5.38 -20.47
CA THR A 118 -0.13 6.22 -19.51
C THR A 118 -0.72 5.34 -18.40
N PHE A 119 0.07 4.45 -17.79
CA PHE A 119 -0.43 3.53 -16.75
C PHE A 119 -0.13 4.05 -15.34
N SER A 120 -1.06 3.74 -14.44
CA SER A 120 -0.95 3.93 -13.00
C SER A 120 -1.15 2.55 -12.36
N PHE A 121 -0.22 2.11 -11.51
CA PHE A 121 -0.15 0.71 -11.06
C PHE A 121 -0.45 0.57 -9.56
N CYS A 122 -1.44 -0.25 -9.22
CA CYS A 122 -1.72 -0.66 -7.83
C CYS A 122 -1.02 -2.00 -7.54
N LEU A 123 -0.45 -2.13 -6.35
CA LEU A 123 0.50 -3.21 -6.03
C LEU A 123 -0.17 -4.48 -5.45
N HIS A 124 -1.50 -4.46 -5.29
CA HIS A 124 -2.26 -5.59 -4.74
C HIS A 124 -3.53 -5.93 -5.55
N ASP A 125 -3.89 -7.22 -5.57
CA ASP A 125 -4.98 -7.86 -6.33
C ASP A 125 -6.41 -7.33 -6.07
N ASP A 126 -6.60 -6.44 -5.09
CA ASP A 126 -7.92 -5.84 -4.84
C ASP A 126 -8.35 -4.84 -5.93
N CYS A 127 -7.46 -4.52 -6.88
CA CYS A 127 -7.81 -3.74 -8.07
C CYS A 127 -8.85 -4.45 -8.96
N SER A 128 -8.91 -5.80 -8.93
CA SER A 128 -9.94 -6.58 -9.65
C SER A 128 -11.35 -6.31 -9.10
N LYS A 129 -11.49 -6.06 -7.79
CA LYS A 129 -12.79 -5.75 -7.17
C LYS A 129 -13.27 -4.33 -7.46
N MET A 130 -12.38 -3.43 -7.85
CA MET A 130 -12.75 -2.07 -8.24
C MET A 130 -13.50 -2.08 -9.57
N HIS A 131 -13.08 -2.90 -10.54
CA HIS A 131 -13.75 -3.04 -11.83
C HIS A 131 -15.12 -3.73 -11.71
N SER A 132 -15.26 -4.70 -10.79
CA SER A 132 -16.54 -5.37 -10.53
C SER A 132 -17.58 -4.44 -9.90
N ARG A 133 -17.15 -3.45 -9.08
CA ARG A 133 -18.05 -2.48 -8.45
C ARG A 133 -18.57 -1.43 -9.44
N THR A 134 -17.74 -0.96 -10.36
CA THR A 134 -18.19 -0.07 -11.44
C THR A 134 -19.19 -0.76 -12.36
N CYS A 135 -19.00 -2.06 -12.68
CA CYS A 135 -19.98 -2.81 -13.46
C CYS A 135 -21.31 -3.03 -12.72
N SER A 136 -21.31 -3.20 -11.39
CA SER A 136 -22.56 -3.31 -10.62
C SER A 136 -23.29 -1.97 -10.46
N GLU A 137 -22.56 -0.85 -10.30
CA GLU A 137 -23.16 0.48 -10.20
C GLU A 137 -23.71 1.00 -11.55
N GLN A 138 -23.11 0.60 -12.68
CA GLN A 138 -23.66 0.87 -14.01
C GLN A 138 -24.94 0.05 -14.28
N SER A 139 -25.01 -1.18 -13.77
CA SER A 139 -26.18 -2.08 -13.92
C SER A 139 -27.40 -1.57 -13.15
N ASP A 140 -27.22 -1.03 -11.95
CA ASP A 140 -28.34 -0.51 -11.15
C ASP A 140 -28.83 0.86 -11.63
N LYS A 141 -27.94 1.72 -12.17
CA LYS A 141 -28.37 2.98 -12.81
C LYS A 141 -29.11 2.79 -14.15
N ASN A 142 -28.88 1.68 -14.86
CA ASN A 142 -29.59 1.39 -16.11
C ASN A 142 -30.97 0.74 -15.89
N ARG A 143 -31.28 0.26 -14.68
CA ARG A 143 -32.62 -0.28 -14.36
C ARG A 143 -33.66 0.79 -14.08
N ASP A 144 -33.24 1.97 -13.62
CA ASP A 144 -34.16 3.09 -13.33
C ASP A 144 -34.42 4.02 -14.54
N ALA A 145 -33.74 3.84 -15.67
CA ALA A 145 -33.87 4.71 -16.85
C ALA A 145 -34.78 4.17 -17.95
N THR A 146 -35.43 3.02 -17.77
CA THR A 146 -36.31 2.42 -18.81
C THR A 146 -37.76 2.31 -18.33
N GLN A 147 -38.40 3.44 -18.05
CA GLN A 147 -39.86 3.56 -18.14
C GLN A 147 -40.20 4.57 -19.23
N ILE A 148 -40.37 4.05 -20.45
CA ILE A 148 -41.00 4.78 -21.55
C ILE A 148 -42.52 4.67 -21.34
N PRO A 149 -43.28 5.76 -21.21
CA PRO A 149 -44.73 5.68 -21.13
C PRO A 149 -45.28 5.30 -22.52
N MET A 150 -45.86 4.11 -22.63
CA MET A 150 -46.62 3.69 -23.81
C MET A 150 -47.91 4.51 -23.90
N TYR A 151 -47.96 5.43 -24.87
CA TYR A 151 -49.21 5.98 -25.36
C TYR A 151 -50.00 4.87 -26.06
N THR A 152 -51.20 4.55 -25.55
CA THR A 152 -52.17 3.76 -26.29
C THR A 152 -52.98 4.70 -27.18
N SER A 153 -52.85 4.56 -28.49
CA SER A 153 -53.77 5.13 -29.46
C SER A 153 -54.48 4.02 -30.24
N SER A 154 -55.76 4.30 -30.51
CA SER A 154 -56.63 3.77 -31.57
C SER A 154 -57.61 2.65 -31.18
N PRO A 155 -58.72 2.49 -31.92
CA PRO A 155 -59.40 3.41 -32.86
C PRO A 155 -60.73 3.97 -32.34
#